data_AF-A0A1D3D132-F1
#
_entry.id   AF-A0A1D3D132-F1
#
_cell.length_a   1.000
_cell.length_b   1.000
_cell.length_c   1.000
_cell.angle_alpha   90.00
_cell.angle_beta   90.00
_cell.angle_gamma   90.00
#
_symmetry.space_group_name_H-M   'P 1'
#
loop_
_entity.id
_entity.type
_entity.pdbx_description
1 polymer ?
#
loop_
_entity_poly.entity_id
_entity_poly.type
_entity_poly.pdbx_seq_one_letter_code
_entity_poly.pdbx_strand_id
1 'polypeptide(L)'
;MANADVATEEADRKAIGEDTSTDCWMIAKACIRCADIGHSAVNWEQHYKWSRALMKEFFSQGAQELELGLPISPVCNEQTTDVPKSQIGFIRLICQPLFETLEQADASGAILGVCLTQMRSNSGFWQRISDTGVNWRDSNEVTALIPNASGTPPARAAP
;
A
#
# COMPACT_ATOMS: atom_id res chain seq x y z
N MET A 1 45.56 25.41 -26.03
CA MET A 1 45.12 25.08 -24.66
C MET A 1 43.59 24.93 -24.65
N ALA A 2 43.05 23.85 -25.24
CA ALA A 2 41.59 23.64 -25.36
C ALA A 2 41.18 22.15 -25.30
N ASN A 3 42.03 21.29 -24.71
CA ASN A 3 41.81 19.83 -24.68
C ASN A 3 41.67 19.25 -23.26
N ALA A 4 41.64 20.09 -22.22
CA ALA A 4 41.48 19.64 -20.83
C ALA A 4 40.00 19.60 -20.41
N ASP A 5 39.18 20.56 -20.85
CA ASP A 5 37.78 20.70 -20.42
C ASP A 5 36.84 19.62 -21.01
N VAL A 6 37.11 19.16 -22.24
CA VAL A 6 36.31 18.10 -22.89
C VAL A 6 36.53 16.74 -22.22
N ALA A 7 37.76 16.47 -21.76
CA ALA A 7 38.10 15.22 -21.09
C ALA A 7 37.49 15.13 -19.68
N THR A 8 37.28 16.27 -19.01
CA THR A 8 36.59 16.34 -17.71
C THR A 8 35.07 16.17 -17.85
N GLU A 9 34.44 16.76 -18.87
CA GLU A 9 33.00 16.55 -19.12
C GLU A 9 32.67 15.10 -19.52
N GLU A 10 33.55 14.44 -20.28
CA GLU A 10 33.38 13.05 -20.70
C GLU A 10 33.64 12.06 -19.54
N ALA A 11 34.51 12.43 -18.58
CA ALA A 11 34.71 11.70 -17.34
C ALA A 11 33.53 11.87 -16.36
N ASP A 12 32.96 13.07 -16.26
CA ASP A 12 31.76 13.34 -15.45
C ASP A 12 30.52 12.66 -16.05
N ARG A 13 30.38 12.61 -17.38
CA ARG A 13 29.32 11.83 -18.05
C ARG A 13 29.45 10.33 -17.82
N LYS A 14 30.68 9.85 -17.63
CA LYS A 14 31.00 8.44 -17.35
C LYS A 14 30.84 8.08 -15.87
N ALA A 15 30.79 9.07 -14.98
CA ALA A 15 30.49 8.88 -13.56
C ALA A 15 28.98 8.73 -13.28
N ILE A 16 28.10 9.20 -14.17
CA ILE A 16 26.64 8.92 -14.15
C ILE A 16 26.33 7.58 -14.83
N GLY A 17 27.24 6.62 -14.68
CA GLY A 17 27.23 5.30 -15.29
C GLY A 17 27.47 4.22 -14.25
N GLU A 18 26.76 4.28 -13.13
CA GLU A 18 26.64 3.18 -12.18
C GLU A 18 25.37 2.37 -12.51
N ASP A 19 25.49 1.05 -12.40
CA ASP A 19 24.73 0.03 -13.13
C ASP A 19 23.19 0.23 -13.19
N THR A 20 22.72 0.80 -14.30
CA THR A 20 21.30 0.99 -14.62
C THR A 20 20.53 -0.35 -14.57
N SER A 21 21.20 -1.49 -14.78
CA SER A 21 20.57 -2.81 -14.70
C SER A 21 20.16 -3.16 -13.27
N THR A 22 21.00 -2.85 -12.29
CA THR A 22 20.70 -3.03 -10.86
C THR A 22 19.54 -2.15 -10.44
N ASP A 23 19.50 -0.88 -10.86
CA ASP A 23 18.40 0.04 -10.56
C ASP A 23 17.09 -0.42 -11.20
N CYS A 24 17.11 -0.80 -12.49
CA CYS A 24 15.94 -1.38 -13.16
C CYS A 24 15.44 -2.64 -12.44
N TRP A 25 16.35 -3.48 -11.95
CA TRP A 25 15.99 -4.67 -11.18
C TRP A 25 15.41 -4.32 -9.80
N MET A 26 15.93 -3.31 -9.11
CA MET A 26 15.37 -2.83 -7.85
C MET A 26 13.97 -2.27 -8.04
N ILE A 27 13.74 -1.47 -9.10
CA ILE A 27 12.42 -0.94 -9.46
C ILE A 27 11.47 -2.10 -9.79
N ALA A 28 11.89 -3.08 -10.57
CA ALA A 28 11.06 -4.25 -10.89
C ALA A 28 10.64 -5.03 -9.63
N LYS A 29 11.57 -5.25 -8.69
CA LYS A 29 11.25 -5.87 -7.39
C LYS A 29 10.25 -5.01 -6.61
N ALA A 30 10.46 -3.69 -6.54
CA ALA A 30 9.56 -2.78 -5.87
C ALA A 30 8.14 -2.83 -6.47
N CYS A 31 8.01 -2.85 -7.81
CA CYS A 31 6.73 -3.01 -8.49
C CYS A 31 6.00 -4.29 -8.07
N ILE A 32 6.70 -5.43 -7.98
CA ILE A 32 6.09 -6.70 -7.53
C ILE A 32 5.63 -6.59 -6.08
N ARG A 33 6.43 -6.00 -5.19
CA ARG A 33 6.04 -5.80 -3.78
C ARG A 33 4.84 -4.86 -3.64
N CYS A 34 4.82 -3.77 -4.39
CA CYS A 34 3.68 -2.86 -4.45
C CYS A 34 2.42 -3.56 -4.97
N ALA A 35 2.55 -4.43 -5.98
CA ALA A 35 1.42 -5.18 -6.53
C ALA A 35 0.82 -6.15 -5.49
N ASP A 36 1.65 -6.81 -4.69
CA ASP A 36 1.23 -7.76 -3.65
C ASP A 36 0.34 -7.09 -2.58
N ILE A 37 0.69 -5.88 -2.15
CA ILE A 37 -0.09 -5.09 -1.18
C ILE A 37 -0.93 -3.98 -1.81
N GLY A 38 -1.15 -4.07 -3.13
CA GLY A 38 -1.79 -3.05 -3.94
C GLY A 38 -3.27 -2.83 -3.63
N HIS A 39 -3.91 -3.75 -2.91
CA HIS A 39 -5.29 -3.59 -2.43
C HIS A 39 -5.44 -2.37 -1.50
N SER A 40 -4.36 -1.83 -0.94
CA SER A 40 -4.36 -0.58 -0.17
C SER A 40 -4.56 0.67 -1.02
N ALA A 41 -4.21 0.62 -2.31
CA ALA A 41 -4.26 1.72 -3.27
C ALA A 41 -5.50 1.72 -4.17
N VAL A 42 -6.41 0.74 -4.05
CA VAL A 42 -7.68 0.72 -4.81
C VAL A 42 -8.79 1.45 -4.06
N ASN A 43 -9.93 1.67 -4.72
CA ASN A 43 -11.08 2.30 -4.09
C ASN A 43 -11.53 1.55 -2.83
N TRP A 44 -12.29 2.25 -1.98
CA TRP A 44 -12.67 1.74 -0.66
C TRP A 44 -13.41 0.40 -0.73
N GLU A 45 -14.36 0.24 -1.66
CA GLU A 45 -15.16 -0.98 -1.77
C GLU A 45 -14.29 -2.21 -1.99
N GLN A 46 -13.33 -2.12 -2.92
CA GLN A 46 -12.38 -3.19 -3.18
C GLN A 46 -11.42 -3.39 -2.01
N HIS A 47 -10.86 -2.30 -1.48
CA HIS A 47 -9.93 -2.35 -0.35
C HIS A 47 -10.56 -3.04 0.87
N TYR A 48 -11.80 -2.66 1.21
CA TYR A 48 -12.57 -3.22 2.31
C TYR A 48 -12.88 -4.70 2.08
N LYS A 49 -13.31 -5.08 0.87
CA LYS A 49 -13.54 -6.48 0.50
C LYS A 49 -12.28 -7.34 0.73
N TRP A 50 -11.12 -6.89 0.24
CA TRP A 50 -9.86 -7.62 0.41
C TRP A 50 -9.40 -7.68 1.86
N SER A 51 -9.54 -6.58 2.60
CA SER A 51 -9.18 -6.53 4.02
C SER A 51 -10.02 -7.49 4.85
N ARG A 52 -11.33 -7.61 4.56
CA ARG A 52 -12.20 -8.59 5.20
C ARG A 52 -11.82 -10.04 4.88
N ALA A 53 -11.46 -10.32 3.63
CA ALA A 53 -11.02 -11.65 3.23
C ALA A 53 -9.73 -12.05 3.95
N LEU A 54 -8.76 -11.12 4.04
CA LEU A 54 -7.51 -11.33 4.77
C LEU A 54 -7.75 -11.58 6.26
N MET A 55 -8.57 -10.77 6.92
CA MET A 55 -8.86 -10.97 8.35
C MET A 55 -9.58 -12.29 8.61
N LYS A 56 -10.45 -12.75 7.69
CA LYS A 56 -11.08 -14.07 7.79
C LYS A 56 -10.03 -15.18 7.76
N GLU A 57 -9.02 -15.07 6.91
CA GLU A 57 -7.92 -16.03 6.84
C GLU A 57 -7.08 -16.01 8.12
N PHE A 58 -6.69 -14.83 8.62
CA PHE A 58 -5.92 -14.70 9.85
C PHE A 58 -6.66 -15.27 11.08
N PHE A 59 -7.96 -15.02 11.20
CA PHE A 59 -8.73 -15.59 12.31
C PHE A 59 -8.93 -17.09 12.19
N SER A 60 -9.05 -17.61 10.95
CA SER A 60 -9.06 -19.06 10.70
C SER A 60 -7.74 -19.70 11.10
N GLN A 61 -6.61 -19.05 10.83
CA GLN A 61 -5.30 -19.51 11.30
C GLN A 61 -5.21 -19.47 12.83
N GLY A 62 -5.63 -18.38 13.49
CA GLY A 62 -5.58 -18.28 14.95
C GLY A 62 -6.44 -19.30 15.66
N ALA A 63 -7.60 -19.67 15.09
CA ALA A 63 -8.42 -20.77 15.58
C ALA A 63 -7.69 -22.11 15.50
N GLN A 64 -7.03 -22.41 14.37
CA GLN A 64 -6.24 -23.64 14.21
C GLN A 64 -5.03 -23.67 15.14
N GLU A 65 -4.34 -22.55 15.33
CA GLU A 65 -3.22 -22.44 16.27
C GLU A 65 -3.68 -22.75 17.70
N LEU A 66 -4.84 -22.21 18.11
CA LEU A 66 -5.43 -22.50 19.41
C LEU A 66 -5.80 -23.98 19.58
N GLU A 67 -6.43 -24.59 18.55
CA GLU A 67 -6.79 -26.02 18.55
C GLU A 67 -5.56 -26.93 18.67
N LEU A 68 -4.44 -26.54 18.05
CA LEU A 68 -3.17 -27.26 18.11
C LEU A 68 -2.37 -26.98 19.40
N GLY A 69 -2.86 -26.11 20.29
CA GLY A 69 -2.14 -25.69 21.49
C GLY A 69 -0.89 -24.84 21.21
N LEU A 70 -0.83 -24.20 20.04
CA LEU A 70 0.24 -23.30 19.63
C LEU A 70 -0.04 -21.87 20.12
N PRO A 71 1.01 -21.04 20.32
CA PRO A 71 0.83 -19.61 20.50
C PRO A 71 0.14 -19.00 19.28
N ILE A 72 -0.95 -18.26 19.50
CA ILE A 72 -1.66 -17.58 18.41
C ILE A 72 -0.78 -16.48 17.83
N SER A 73 -0.63 -16.49 16.50
CA SER A 73 0.14 -15.52 15.75
C SER A 73 -0.40 -14.10 15.94
N PRO A 74 0.45 -13.06 15.83
CA PRO A 74 0.01 -11.67 15.84
C PRO A 74 -1.14 -11.44 14.85
N VAL A 75 -2.09 -10.58 15.21
CA VAL A 75 -3.32 -10.24 14.46
C VAL A 75 -4.27 -11.40 14.09
N CYS A 76 -3.94 -12.64 14.48
CA CYS A 76 -4.75 -13.82 14.20
C CYS A 76 -5.78 -14.12 15.29
N ASN A 77 -5.75 -13.40 16.42
CA ASN A 77 -6.74 -13.57 17.48
C ASN A 77 -7.94 -12.63 17.28
N GLU A 78 -9.09 -13.19 16.94
CA GLU A 78 -10.33 -12.44 16.70
C GLU A 78 -10.81 -11.62 17.91
N GLN A 79 -10.56 -12.10 19.14
CA GLN A 79 -11.07 -11.48 20.36
C GLN A 79 -10.26 -10.25 20.77
N THR A 80 -8.98 -10.21 20.42
CA THR A 80 -8.05 -9.16 20.86
C THR A 80 -7.62 -8.22 19.74
N THR A 81 -7.84 -8.58 18.48
CA THR A 81 -7.37 -7.79 17.34
C THR A 81 -8.30 -6.62 17.05
N ASP A 82 -7.79 -5.40 17.23
CA ASP A 82 -8.42 -4.17 16.76
C ASP A 82 -8.16 -4.01 15.26
N VAL A 83 -9.10 -4.51 14.44
CA VAL A 83 -8.95 -4.53 12.98
C VAL A 83 -8.83 -3.12 12.37
N PRO A 84 -9.68 -2.14 12.71
CA PRO A 84 -9.51 -0.77 12.21
C PRO A 84 -8.12 -0.20 12.47
N LYS A 85 -7.61 -0.30 13.71
CA LYS A 85 -6.25 0.18 14.02
C LYS A 85 -5.17 -0.62 13.31
N SER A 86 -5.34 -1.94 13.19
CA SER A 86 -4.41 -2.80 12.45
C SER A 86 -4.30 -2.38 10.98
N GLN A 87 -5.42 -2.09 10.31
CA GLN A 87 -5.42 -1.65 8.90
C GLN A 87 -4.81 -0.25 8.74
N ILE A 88 -5.07 0.68 9.67
CA ILE A 88 -4.42 2.00 9.67
C ILE A 88 -2.91 1.84 9.81
N GLY A 89 -2.46 1.00 10.75
CA GLY A 89 -1.05 0.71 10.96
C GLY A 89 -0.39 0.09 9.74
N PHE A 90 -1.03 -0.93 9.14
CA PHE A 90 -0.54 -1.57 7.92
C PHE A 90 -0.37 -0.57 6.76
N ILE A 91 -1.38 0.26 6.50
CA ILE A 91 -1.31 1.25 5.42
C ILE A 91 -0.20 2.27 5.67
N ARG A 92 -0.10 2.82 6.89
CA ARG A 92 0.83 3.92 7.19
C ARG A 92 2.28 3.45 7.37
N LEU A 93 2.49 2.25 7.90
CA LEU A 93 3.81 1.76 8.27
C LEU A 93 4.43 0.86 7.20
N ILE A 94 3.61 0.21 6.38
CA ILE A 94 4.07 -0.75 5.36
C ILE A 94 3.74 -0.26 3.95
N CYS A 95 2.47 0.00 3.65
CA CYS A 95 2.05 0.30 2.28
C CYS A 95 2.57 1.66 1.77
N GLN A 96 2.33 2.73 2.53
CA GLN A 96 2.71 4.08 2.12
C GLN A 96 4.23 4.22 1.91
N PRO A 97 5.11 3.80 2.85
CA PRO A 97 6.55 3.91 2.65
C PRO A 97 7.06 3.14 1.43
N LEU A 98 6.46 1.97 1.14
CA LEU A 98 6.82 1.18 -0.04
C LEU A 98 6.45 1.91 -1.34
N PHE A 99 5.25 2.49 -1.40
CA PHE A 99 4.81 3.24 -2.58
C PHE A 99 5.53 4.59 -2.72
N GLU A 100 5.88 5.25 -1.62
CA GLU A 100 6.73 6.47 -1.62
C GLU A 100 8.14 6.17 -2.14
N THR A 101 8.66 4.96 -1.93
CA THR A 101 9.93 4.54 -2.54
C THR A 101 9.79 4.39 -4.06
N LEU A 102 8.70 3.79 -4.53
CA LEU A 102 8.46 3.62 -5.97
C LEU A 102 8.12 4.95 -6.66
N GLU A 103 7.47 5.88 -5.95
CA GLU A 103 7.12 7.22 -6.43
C GLU A 103 8.34 8.04 -6.87
N GLN A 104 9.49 7.86 -6.23
CA GLN A 104 10.73 8.53 -6.61
C GLN A 104 11.19 8.17 -8.04
N ALA A 105 10.79 7.01 -8.55
CA ALA A 105 11.07 6.57 -9.91
C ALA A 105 9.92 6.88 -10.90
N ASP A 106 8.80 7.43 -10.42
CA ASP A 106 7.61 7.71 -11.23
C ASP A 106 7.59 9.16 -11.74
N ALA A 107 8.13 9.37 -12.93
CA ALA A 107 8.10 10.67 -13.60
C ALA A 107 6.67 11.15 -13.95
N SER A 108 5.66 10.27 -13.93
CA SER A 108 4.28 10.66 -14.27
C SER A 108 3.52 11.28 -13.10
N GLY A 109 4.01 11.11 -11.87
CA GLY A 109 3.32 11.52 -10.63
C GLY A 109 2.04 10.72 -10.35
N ALA A 110 1.77 9.64 -11.08
CA ALA A 110 0.58 8.81 -10.91
C ALA A 110 0.58 8.06 -9.57
N ILE A 111 1.75 7.64 -9.07
CA ILE A 111 1.84 6.95 -7.77
C ILE A 111 1.40 7.86 -6.65
N LEU A 112 1.84 9.13 -6.66
CA LEU A 112 1.39 10.12 -5.68
C LEU A 112 -0.10 10.48 -5.88
N GLY A 113 -0.46 10.85 -7.11
CA GLY A 113 -1.80 11.37 -7.44
C GLY A 113 -2.91 10.32 -7.32
N VAL A 114 -2.60 9.05 -7.55
CA VAL A 114 -3.58 7.95 -7.53
C VAL A 114 -3.37 7.07 -6.32
N CYS A 115 -2.23 6.37 -6.23
CA CYS A 115 -2.04 5.30 -5.25
C CYS A 115 -1.93 5.83 -3.82
N LEU A 116 -1.00 6.75 -3.55
CA LEU A 116 -0.78 7.30 -2.20
C LEU A 116 -1.98 8.13 -1.72
N THR A 117 -2.61 8.89 -2.62
CA THR A 117 -3.84 9.63 -2.32
C THR A 117 -5.01 8.70 -1.94
N GLN A 118 -5.16 7.59 -2.66
CA GLN A 118 -6.19 6.59 -2.33
C GLN A 118 -5.88 5.85 -1.02
N MET A 119 -4.61 5.49 -0.76
CA MET A 119 -4.20 4.90 0.52
C MET A 119 -4.49 5.81 1.71
N ARG A 120 -4.23 7.12 1.57
CA ARG A 120 -4.55 8.11 2.61
C ARG A 120 -6.04 8.18 2.87
N SER A 121 -6.86 8.15 1.80
CA SER A 121 -8.32 8.09 1.91
C SER A 121 -8.80 6.82 2.62
N ASN A 122 -8.29 5.65 2.23
CA ASN A 122 -8.63 4.37 2.85
C ASN A 122 -8.22 4.32 4.34
N SER A 123 -7.03 4.82 4.68
CA SER A 123 -6.61 4.97 6.08
C SER A 123 -7.54 5.91 6.86
N GLY A 124 -7.99 7.01 6.25
CA GLY A 124 -8.96 7.92 6.84
C GLY A 124 -10.32 7.28 7.08
N PHE A 125 -10.78 6.40 6.20
CA PHE A 125 -12.03 5.64 6.39
C PHE A 125 -11.92 4.62 7.53
N TRP A 126 -10.80 3.89 7.63
CA TRP A 126 -10.55 3.05 8.80
C TRP A 126 -10.47 3.84 10.10
N GLN A 127 -9.88 5.05 10.07
CA GLN A 127 -9.86 5.93 11.23
C GLN A 127 -11.27 6.30 11.67
N ARG A 128 -12.15 6.69 10.73
CA ARG A 128 -13.56 6.96 11.04
C ARG A 128 -14.26 5.77 11.67
N ILE A 129 -14.05 4.56 11.15
CA ILE A 129 -14.61 3.32 11.71
C ILE A 129 -14.09 3.12 13.15
N SER A 130 -12.80 3.35 13.38
CA SER A 130 -12.19 3.26 14.71
C SER A 130 -12.76 4.30 15.68
N ASP A 131 -12.99 5.53 15.21
CA ASP A 131 -13.43 6.65 16.05
C ASP A 131 -14.92 6.54 16.42
N THR A 132 -15.75 6.04 15.51
CA THR A 132 -17.19 5.83 15.74
C THR A 132 -17.51 4.54 16.47
N GLY A 133 -16.59 3.55 16.42
CA GLY A 133 -16.80 2.25 17.04
C GLY A 133 -17.85 1.39 16.35
N VAL A 134 -18.20 1.69 15.10
CA VAL A 134 -19.13 0.83 14.32
C VAL A 134 -18.56 -0.55 14.11
N ASN A 135 -19.44 -1.52 13.91
CA ASN A 135 -19.01 -2.87 13.62
C ASN A 135 -18.42 -2.94 12.21
N TRP A 136 -17.08 -3.00 12.11
CA TRP A 136 -16.37 -3.13 10.85
C TRP A 136 -16.73 -4.38 10.03
N ARG A 137 -17.43 -5.37 10.61
CA ARG A 137 -17.93 -6.53 9.88
C ARG A 137 -19.28 -6.26 9.20
N ASP A 138 -20.03 -5.27 9.68
CA ASP A 138 -21.32 -4.88 9.11
C ASP A 138 -21.09 -3.90 7.96
N SER A 139 -21.22 -4.42 6.73
CA SER A 139 -21.08 -3.60 5.53
C SER A 139 -22.08 -2.44 5.47
N ASN A 140 -23.27 -2.55 6.05
CA ASN A 140 -24.27 -1.48 6.02
C ASN A 140 -23.85 -0.33 6.93
N GLU A 141 -23.41 -0.62 8.16
CA GLU A 141 -22.89 0.38 9.09
C GLU A 141 -21.66 1.09 8.51
N VAL A 142 -20.72 0.32 7.95
CA VAL A 142 -19.51 0.86 7.31
C VAL A 142 -19.84 1.75 6.11
N THR A 143 -20.77 1.32 5.25
CA THR A 143 -21.17 2.09 4.06
C THR A 143 -21.87 3.40 4.46
N ALA A 144 -22.68 3.38 5.52
CA ALA A 144 -23.35 4.59 6.02
C ALA A 144 -22.36 5.66 6.51
N LEU A 145 -21.17 5.28 6.96
CA LEU A 145 -20.13 6.21 7.41
C LEU A 145 -19.25 6.79 6.29
N ILE A 146 -19.29 6.20 5.10
CA ILE A 146 -18.34 6.48 4.02
C ILE A 146 -19.13 7.01 2.81
N PRO A 147 -19.39 8.33 2.75
CA PRO A 147 -20.10 8.92 1.63
C PRO A 147 -19.27 8.79 0.35
N ASN A 148 -19.90 8.32 -0.74
CA ASN A 148 -19.32 8.23 -2.09
C ASN A 148 -18.03 7.38 -2.21
N ALA A 149 -18.01 6.18 -1.61
CA ALA A 149 -16.94 5.18 -1.85
C ALA A 149 -16.78 4.77 -3.34
N SER A 150 -17.81 5.04 -4.16
CA SER A 150 -17.78 4.92 -5.61
C SER A 150 -17.09 6.13 -6.26
N GLY A 151 -15.83 6.38 -5.91
CA GLY A 151 -14.97 7.21 -6.73
C GLY A 151 -14.76 6.48 -8.05
N THR A 152 -15.28 7.03 -9.15
CA THR A 152 -14.93 6.58 -10.49
C THR A 152 -13.41 6.53 -10.57
N PRO A 153 -12.79 5.41 -11.01
CA PRO A 153 -11.34 5.40 -11.17
C PRO A 153 -10.94 6.59 -12.06
N PRO A 154 -9.83 7.29 -11.77
CA PRO A 154 -9.36 8.34 -12.67
C PRO A 154 -9.30 7.72 -14.06
N ALA A 155 -9.99 8.36 -15.01
CA ALA A 155 -10.05 7.89 -16.38
C ALA A 155 -8.62 7.56 -16.82
N ARG A 156 -8.39 6.32 -17.25
CA ARG A 156 -7.11 5.87 -17.80
C ARG A 156 -6.67 6.94 -18.79
N ALA A 157 -5.62 7.70 -18.44
CA ALA A 157 -5.00 8.60 -19.39
C ALA A 157 -4.59 7.72 -20.57
N ALA A 158 -5.29 7.91 -21.70
CA ALA A 158 -4.94 7.22 -22.93
C ALA A 158 -3.54 7.70 -23.37
N PRO A 159 -2.74 6.82 -24.00
CA PRO A 159 -1.41 7.17 -24.48
C PRO A 159 -1.43 8.31 -25.50
#